data_AF-A0A6H1WWU5-F1
#
_entry.id   AF-A0A6H1WWU5-F1
#
_cell.length_a   1.000
_cell.length_b   1.000
_cell.length_c   1.000
_cell.angle_alpha   90.00
_cell.angle_beta   90.00
_cell.angle_gamma   90.00
#
_symmetry.space_group_name_H-M   'P 1'
#
loop_
_entity.id
_entity.type
_entity.pdbx_description
1 polymer ?
#
loop_
_entity_poly.entity_id
_entity_poly.type
_entity_poly.pdbx_seq_one_letter_code
_entity_poly.pdbx_strand_id
1 'polypeptide(L)'
;MSFFKSVIGGAIGFVVGGPLGAAGGAVLASRLGSKEYKYSINCPHCYKSLGVDTYGRYNCCHCEGVLTFSEDGVIKDTRIDVICPYCKQNLLIEGPGKWNCCKCNQSFEYTIDNSVKEYNSEEETCLFIIFAAFAKFCKANGQIKNEHISTATDIMDNYYGFNEENRKLSIKYFRMGRDSDKTFEDYCMKLNDICDDKLEDDREIKNDFLICLYKLATCLGKTTYEEEKMLNYAAAILKIEPYLINKLKEEYIENSLDKYYEILGCKRGDSISIIKSSYRKIVNECHPDKILSKNLPEYLVNYSTQRFREVQEAYEKIKLDLEA
;
A
#
# COMPACT_ATOMS: atom_id res chain seq x y z
N MET A 1 -26.80 30.48 6.34
CA MET A 1 -27.77 30.94 5.33
C MET A 1 -28.82 29.87 5.14
N SER A 2 -30.11 30.26 5.17
CA SER A 2 -31.34 29.48 4.87
C SER A 2 -31.60 28.27 5.80
N PHE A 3 -32.45 28.28 6.84
CA PHE A 3 -33.68 29.00 7.23
C PHE A 3 -34.87 28.85 6.26
N PHE A 4 -35.86 28.05 6.70
CA PHE A 4 -37.21 27.78 6.14
C PHE A 4 -37.37 26.76 4.99
N LYS A 5 -37.87 25.55 5.34
CA LYS A 5 -39.08 24.92 4.75
C LYS A 5 -39.41 23.54 5.37
N SER A 6 -39.77 23.55 6.66
CA SER A 6 -40.54 22.49 7.31
C SER A 6 -41.27 23.15 8.47
N VAL A 7 -42.58 22.91 8.63
CA VAL A 7 -43.50 23.60 9.56
C VAL A 7 -44.06 24.91 9.00
N ILE A 8 -45.10 24.80 8.16
CA ILE A 8 -46.29 25.68 8.07
C ILE A 8 -47.20 24.99 7.04
N GLY A 9 -48.29 24.40 7.49
CA GLY A 9 -49.27 23.75 6.62
C GLY A 9 -50.40 23.04 7.37
N GLY A 10 -50.17 22.68 8.64
CA GLY A 10 -51.18 22.03 9.48
C GLY A 10 -52.02 22.95 10.37
N ALA A 11 -51.80 24.27 10.39
CA ALA A 11 -52.38 25.14 11.42
C ALA A 11 -53.06 26.44 10.94
N ILE A 12 -53.21 26.68 9.64
CA ILE A 12 -53.84 27.93 9.12
C ILE A 12 -55.27 27.68 8.58
N GLY A 13 -55.72 26.42 8.47
CA GLY A 13 -57.09 26.10 8.04
C GLY A 13 -58.17 26.24 9.11
N PHE A 14 -57.81 26.28 10.40
CA PHE A 14 -58.79 26.23 11.50
C PHE A 14 -59.13 27.60 12.12
N VAL A 15 -58.42 28.67 11.76
CA VAL A 15 -58.53 29.97 12.47
C VAL A 15 -59.44 30.99 11.75
N VAL A 16 -59.86 30.76 10.49
CA VAL A 16 -60.65 31.78 9.73
C VAL A 16 -61.99 31.27 9.14
N GLY A 17 -62.25 29.96 9.08
CA GLY A 17 -63.35 29.43 8.23
C GLY A 17 -64.53 28.71 8.90
N GLY A 18 -64.48 28.40 10.20
CA GLY A 18 -65.52 27.60 10.86
C GLY A 18 -65.83 26.26 10.13
N PRO A 19 -66.97 25.60 10.46
CA PRO A 19 -67.33 24.28 9.92
C PRO A 19 -67.52 24.24 8.39
N LEU A 20 -67.68 25.39 7.72
CA LEU A 20 -67.87 25.48 6.27
C LEU A 20 -66.54 25.53 5.49
N GLY A 21 -65.42 25.86 6.14
CA GLY A 21 -64.08 25.70 5.55
C GLY A 21 -63.68 24.24 5.30
N ALA A 22 -64.29 23.30 6.03
CA ALA A 22 -64.08 21.86 5.85
C ALA A 22 -64.77 21.30 4.58
N ALA A 23 -65.81 21.97 4.06
CA ALA A 23 -66.52 21.53 2.86
C ALA A 23 -65.87 22.04 1.55
N GLY A 24 -65.16 23.18 1.59
CA GLY A 24 -64.44 23.73 0.43
C GLY A 24 -63.13 23.00 0.08
N GLY A 25 -62.58 22.22 1.01
CA GLY A 25 -61.41 21.36 0.78
C GLY A 25 -61.73 20.08 -0.02
N ALA A 26 -63.00 19.77 -0.24
CA ALA A 26 -63.43 18.55 -0.94
C ALA A 26 -63.61 18.72 -2.46
N VAL A 27 -63.43 19.92 -3.03
CA VAL A 27 -63.66 20.20 -4.47
C VAL A 27 -62.39 20.60 -5.24
N LEU A 28 -61.23 20.59 -4.58
CA LEU A 28 -59.91 20.74 -5.24
C LEU A 28 -58.95 19.58 -4.92
N ALA A 29 -59.49 18.37 -4.77
CA ALA A 29 -58.72 17.12 -4.77
C ALA A 29 -59.06 16.19 -5.94
N SER A 30 -59.82 16.69 -6.93
CA SER A 30 -60.20 15.93 -8.13
C SER A 30 -59.58 16.52 -9.40
N ARG A 31 -58.28 16.82 -9.39
CA ARG A 31 -57.45 17.06 -10.60
C ARG A 31 -55.95 16.83 -10.34
N LEU A 32 -55.62 15.73 -9.68
CA LEU A 32 -54.28 15.13 -9.78
C LEU A 32 -54.48 13.75 -10.39
N GLY A 33 -54.11 13.61 -11.66
CA GLY A 33 -54.42 12.43 -12.47
C GLY A 33 -53.95 11.16 -11.79
N SER A 34 -54.86 10.23 -11.54
CA SER A 34 -54.50 8.84 -11.37
C SER A 34 -53.83 8.38 -12.65
N LYS A 35 -52.51 8.19 -12.64
CA LYS A 35 -51.85 7.43 -13.70
C LYS A 35 -52.52 6.05 -13.72
N GLU A 36 -53.24 5.74 -14.79
CA GLU A 36 -53.76 4.40 -15.03
C GLU A 36 -52.59 3.53 -15.45
N TYR A 37 -52.18 2.64 -14.55
CA TYR A 37 -51.12 1.67 -14.82
C TYR A 37 -51.72 0.37 -15.36
N LYS A 38 -51.05 -0.25 -16.33
CA LYS A 38 -51.53 -1.50 -16.94
C LYS A 38 -51.54 -2.69 -15.98
N TYR A 39 -50.59 -2.74 -15.05
CA TYR A 39 -50.46 -3.80 -14.05
C TYR A 39 -50.23 -3.20 -12.66
N SER A 40 -50.73 -3.88 -11.64
CA SER A 40 -50.42 -3.62 -10.23
C SER A 40 -49.62 -4.81 -9.70
N ILE A 41 -48.38 -4.55 -9.30
CA ILE A 41 -47.47 -5.57 -8.79
C ILE A 41 -47.06 -5.23 -7.35
N ASN A 42 -46.77 -6.24 -6.53
CA ASN A 42 -46.27 -6.01 -5.18
C ASN A 42 -44.75 -6.05 -5.17
N CYS A 43 -44.12 -5.02 -4.62
CA CYS A 43 -42.68 -5.00 -4.45
C CYS A 43 -42.24 -6.12 -3.49
N PRO A 44 -41.28 -6.99 -3.86
CA PRO A 44 -40.82 -8.08 -2.99
C PRO A 44 -40.05 -7.57 -1.78
N HIS A 45 -39.58 -6.31 -1.80
CA HIS A 45 -38.81 -5.72 -0.70
C HIS A 45 -39.67 -5.11 0.40
N CYS A 46 -40.77 -4.44 0.04
CA CYS A 46 -41.60 -3.68 0.99
C CYS A 46 -43.08 -4.05 0.97
N TYR A 47 -43.48 -4.99 0.10
CA TYR A 47 -44.84 -5.51 -0.05
C TYR A 47 -45.90 -4.45 -0.42
N LYS A 48 -45.49 -3.22 -0.77
CA LYS A 48 -46.38 -2.18 -1.28
C LYS A 48 -46.62 -2.35 -2.77
N SER A 49 -47.82 -2.00 -3.20
CA SER A 49 -48.22 -2.09 -4.61
C SER A 49 -47.58 -0.97 -5.43
N LEU A 50 -47.07 -1.34 -6.60
CA LEU A 50 -46.48 -0.46 -7.60
C LEU A 50 -47.27 -0.62 -8.90
N GLY A 51 -47.68 0.50 -9.47
CA GLY A 51 -48.26 0.52 -10.82
C GLY A 51 -47.16 0.50 -11.87
N VAL A 52 -47.26 -0.41 -12.84
CA VAL A 52 -46.32 -0.54 -13.96
C VAL A 52 -47.05 -0.74 -15.28
N ASP A 53 -46.46 -0.29 -16.39
CA ASP A 53 -47.11 -0.29 -17.71
C ASP A 53 -46.66 -1.44 -18.62
N THR A 54 -45.44 -1.96 -18.41
CA THR A 54 -44.84 -3.02 -19.22
C THR A 54 -44.14 -4.08 -18.37
N TYR A 55 -43.65 -5.15 -18.98
CA TYR A 55 -42.68 -6.03 -18.34
C TYR A 55 -41.30 -5.37 -18.35
N GLY A 56 -40.43 -5.69 -17.38
CA GLY A 56 -39.09 -5.11 -17.28
C GLY A 56 -38.61 -4.84 -15.86
N ARG A 57 -37.51 -4.07 -15.78
CA ARG A 57 -36.85 -3.68 -14.52
C ARG A 57 -37.44 -2.38 -13.99
N TYR A 58 -37.78 -2.34 -12.72
CA TYR A 58 -38.43 -1.23 -12.04
C TYR A 58 -37.73 -0.90 -10.72
N ASN A 59 -37.74 0.38 -10.35
CA ASN A 59 -37.38 0.82 -9.01
C ASN A 59 -38.66 1.08 -8.22
N CYS A 60 -38.77 0.46 -7.05
CA CYS A 60 -39.91 0.69 -6.19
C CYS A 60 -39.91 2.13 -5.65
N CYS A 61 -40.96 2.90 -5.90
CA CYS A 61 -41.09 4.28 -5.40
C CYS A 61 -41.21 4.39 -3.87
N HIS A 62 -41.31 3.27 -3.14
CA HIS A 62 -41.47 3.25 -1.69
C HIS A 62 -40.21 2.85 -0.91
N CYS A 63 -39.35 2.03 -1.49
CA CYS A 63 -38.15 1.51 -0.83
C CYS A 63 -36.90 1.58 -1.71
N GLU A 64 -37.02 2.16 -2.90
CA GLU A 64 -35.96 2.30 -3.91
C GLU A 64 -35.37 0.98 -4.43
N GLY A 65 -35.85 -0.15 -3.91
CA GLY A 65 -35.40 -1.47 -4.29
C GLY A 65 -35.75 -1.82 -5.73
N VAL A 66 -34.80 -2.47 -6.39
CA VAL A 66 -34.88 -2.85 -7.81
C VAL A 66 -35.51 -4.23 -7.98
N LEU A 67 -36.52 -4.32 -8.83
CA LEU A 67 -37.26 -5.54 -9.11
C LEU A 67 -37.47 -5.75 -10.60
N THR A 68 -37.62 -7.01 -11.02
CA THR A 68 -37.98 -7.35 -12.41
C THR A 68 -39.36 -7.99 -12.44
N PHE A 69 -40.23 -7.48 -13.31
CA PHE A 69 -41.54 -8.05 -13.62
C PHE A 69 -41.50 -8.74 -14.98
N SER A 70 -41.73 -10.05 -14.99
CA SER A 70 -41.63 -10.92 -16.18
C SER A 70 -43.01 -11.25 -16.78
N GLU A 71 -43.04 -11.69 -18.05
CA GLU A 71 -44.28 -12.01 -18.80
C GLU A 71 -45.09 -13.14 -18.15
N ASP A 72 -44.42 -14.05 -17.45
CA ASP A 72 -44.99 -15.15 -16.67
C ASP A 72 -45.61 -14.69 -15.33
N GLY A 73 -45.59 -13.39 -15.04
CA GLY A 73 -46.13 -12.80 -13.82
C GLY A 73 -45.18 -12.87 -12.63
N VAL A 74 -43.94 -13.33 -12.81
CA VAL A 74 -42.97 -13.46 -11.72
C VAL A 74 -42.34 -12.10 -11.42
N ILE A 75 -42.30 -11.76 -10.12
CA ILE A 75 -41.64 -10.56 -9.61
C ILE A 75 -40.40 -11.01 -8.83
N LYS A 76 -39.20 -10.65 -9.31
CA LYS A 76 -37.93 -11.04 -8.67
C LYS A 76 -37.25 -9.85 -8.03
N ASP A 77 -36.71 -10.05 -6.82
CA ASP A 77 -35.66 -9.17 -6.28
C ASP A 77 -34.41 -9.35 -7.15
N THR A 78 -33.90 -8.25 -7.71
CA THR A 78 -32.70 -8.31 -8.56
C THR A 78 -31.41 -8.15 -7.78
N ARG A 79 -31.48 -7.99 -6.45
CA ARG A 79 -30.29 -7.85 -5.61
C ARG A 79 -29.58 -9.19 -5.45
N ILE A 80 -28.26 -9.13 -5.45
CA ILE A 80 -27.37 -10.27 -5.34
C ILE A 80 -26.83 -10.31 -3.91
N ASP A 81 -26.94 -11.46 -3.26
CA ASP A 81 -26.28 -11.72 -1.98
C ASP A 81 -24.79 -11.91 -2.19
N VAL A 82 -24.00 -11.02 -1.59
CA VAL A 82 -22.54 -11.04 -1.67
C VAL A 82 -21.96 -10.99 -0.26
N ILE A 83 -20.97 -11.85 -0.01
CA ILE A 83 -20.22 -11.83 1.25
C ILE A 83 -19.09 -10.80 1.11
N CYS A 84 -19.06 -9.82 2.03
CA CYS A 84 -17.95 -8.88 2.11
C CYS A 84 -16.62 -9.65 2.29
N PRO A 85 -15.60 -9.40 1.45
CA PRO A 85 -14.35 -10.14 1.56
C PRO A 85 -13.61 -9.80 2.87
N TYR A 86 -13.80 -8.59 3.39
CA TYR A 86 -13.14 -8.09 4.60
C TYR A 86 -13.84 -8.50 5.91
N CYS A 87 -15.11 -8.18 6.09
CA CYS A 87 -15.81 -8.38 7.37
C CYS A 87 -16.73 -9.63 7.42
N LYS A 88 -16.82 -10.37 6.31
CA LYS A 88 -17.67 -11.57 6.15
C LYS A 88 -19.18 -11.34 6.36
N GLN A 89 -19.62 -10.09 6.38
CA GLN A 89 -21.04 -9.73 6.43
C GLN A 89 -21.70 -9.94 5.07
N ASN A 90 -22.94 -10.43 5.07
CA ASN A 90 -23.78 -10.47 3.87
C ASN A 90 -24.23 -9.06 3.47
N LEU A 91 -24.11 -8.77 2.18
CA LEU A 91 -24.47 -7.53 1.52
C LEU A 91 -25.43 -7.84 0.37
N LEU A 92 -26.35 -6.92 0.11
CA LEU A 92 -27.23 -6.96 -1.05
C LEU A 92 -26.79 -5.89 -2.04
N ILE A 93 -26.37 -6.28 -3.24
CA ILE A 93 -25.88 -5.38 -4.29
C ILE A 93 -26.71 -5.47 -5.57
N GLU A 94 -26.69 -4.45 -6.43
CA GLU A 94 -27.59 -4.36 -7.61
C GLU A 94 -26.99 -4.88 -8.93
N GLY A 95 -25.79 -5.44 -8.88
CA GLY A 95 -25.09 -5.99 -10.04
C GLY A 95 -23.56 -5.92 -9.94
N PRO A 96 -22.84 -6.34 -11.00
CA PRO A 96 -21.39 -6.20 -11.07
C PRO A 96 -20.97 -4.73 -11.07
N GLY A 97 -19.85 -4.45 -10.41
CA GLY A 97 -19.34 -3.10 -10.20
C GLY A 97 -18.64 -2.94 -8.84
N LYS A 98 -18.31 -1.70 -8.51
CA LYS A 98 -17.67 -1.33 -7.25
C LYS A 98 -18.72 -1.04 -6.18
N TRP A 99 -18.53 -1.61 -5.00
CA TRP A 99 -19.46 -1.52 -3.88
C TRP A 99 -18.71 -1.26 -2.58
N ASN A 100 -19.32 -0.50 -1.68
CA ASN A 100 -18.80 -0.29 -0.34
C ASN A 100 -19.59 -1.13 0.65
N CYS A 101 -18.90 -1.85 1.52
CA CYS A 101 -19.56 -2.61 2.57
C CYS A 101 -20.22 -1.67 3.58
N CYS A 102 -21.53 -1.79 3.81
CA CYS A 102 -22.27 -0.97 4.78
C CYS A 102 -21.83 -1.17 6.25
N LYS A 103 -21.04 -2.21 6.55
CA LYS A 103 -20.55 -2.53 7.89
C LYS A 103 -19.13 -2.05 8.17
N CYS A 104 -18.18 -2.34 7.28
CA CYS A 104 -16.78 -1.96 7.47
C CYS A 104 -16.31 -0.81 6.58
N ASN A 105 -17.19 -0.29 5.71
CA ASN A 105 -16.93 0.79 4.75
C ASN A 105 -15.81 0.49 3.73
N GLN A 106 -15.37 -0.77 3.65
CA GLN A 106 -14.34 -1.20 2.69
C GLN A 106 -14.94 -1.41 1.30
N SER A 107 -14.22 -0.95 0.30
CA SER A 107 -14.58 -1.08 -1.11
C SER A 107 -14.23 -2.47 -1.63
N PHE A 108 -15.12 -3.08 -2.41
CA PHE A 108 -14.86 -4.35 -3.09
C PHE A 108 -15.51 -4.33 -4.48
N GLU A 109 -15.00 -5.15 -5.39
CA GLU A 109 -15.56 -5.31 -6.72
C GLU A 109 -16.30 -6.64 -6.81
N TYR A 110 -17.54 -6.58 -7.31
CA TYR A 110 -18.27 -7.77 -7.74
C TYR A 110 -18.17 -7.90 -9.25
N THR A 111 -17.60 -8.99 -9.74
CA THR A 111 -17.32 -9.19 -11.17
C THR A 111 -18.42 -10.01 -11.84
N ILE A 112 -18.46 -9.96 -13.18
CA ILE A 112 -19.51 -10.62 -14.00
C ILE A 112 -19.50 -12.16 -13.85
N ASP A 113 -18.36 -12.74 -13.49
CA ASP A 113 -18.17 -14.16 -13.18
C ASP A 113 -18.62 -14.55 -11.76
N ASN A 114 -19.34 -13.66 -11.06
CA ASN A 114 -19.80 -13.83 -9.68
C ASN A 114 -18.66 -13.96 -8.65
N SER A 115 -17.46 -13.44 -8.95
CA SER A 115 -16.36 -13.36 -7.99
C SER A 115 -16.38 -12.03 -7.22
N VAL A 116 -15.88 -12.06 -5.98
CA VAL A 116 -15.71 -10.89 -5.14
C VAL A 116 -14.22 -10.61 -5.02
N LYS A 117 -13.77 -9.46 -5.49
CA LYS A 117 -12.38 -9.02 -5.38
C LYS A 117 -12.28 -7.90 -4.35
N GLU A 118 -11.30 -8.04 -3.46
CA GLU A 118 -10.87 -6.95 -2.59
C GLU A 118 -10.41 -5.78 -3.46
N TYR A 119 -10.97 -4.59 -3.23
CA TYR A 119 -10.54 -3.37 -3.91
C TYR A 119 -9.74 -2.55 -2.91
N ASN A 120 -8.43 -2.68 -2.97
CA ASN A 120 -7.53 -1.73 -2.32
C ASN A 120 -7.28 -0.61 -3.33
N SER A 121 -7.24 0.65 -2.90
CA SER A 121 -6.78 1.72 -3.79
C SER A 121 -5.35 1.43 -4.28
N GLU A 122 -4.94 2.04 -5.40
CA GLU A 122 -3.54 1.95 -5.85
C GLU A 122 -2.59 2.40 -4.74
N GLU A 123 -2.93 3.49 -4.05
CA GLU A 123 -2.22 3.99 -2.87
C GLU A 123 -2.14 2.95 -1.73
N GLU A 124 -3.24 2.29 -1.38
CA GLU A 124 -3.25 1.28 -0.32
C GLU A 124 -2.47 0.02 -0.72
N THR A 125 -2.50 -0.33 -2.01
CA THR A 125 -1.71 -1.45 -2.57
C THR A 125 -0.23 -1.13 -2.52
N CYS A 126 0.18 0.07 -2.92
CA CYS A 126 1.55 0.58 -2.77
C CYS A 126 1.98 0.54 -1.31
N LEU A 127 1.14 1.08 -0.40
CA LEU A 127 1.41 1.10 1.03
C LEU A 127 1.61 -0.30 1.60
N PHE A 128 0.76 -1.25 1.19
CA PHE A 128 0.90 -2.65 1.58
C PHE A 128 2.24 -3.23 1.14
N ILE A 129 2.61 -3.04 -0.13
CA ILE A 129 3.85 -3.59 -0.69
C ILE A 129 5.08 -2.99 0.01
N ILE A 130 5.10 -1.67 0.20
CA ILE A 130 6.20 -0.94 0.84
C ILE A 130 6.44 -1.44 2.26
N PHE A 131 5.41 -1.41 3.11
CA PHE A 131 5.57 -1.78 4.52
C PHE A 131 5.74 -3.28 4.72
N ALA A 132 5.17 -4.12 3.84
CA ALA A 132 5.43 -5.55 3.87
C ALA A 132 6.88 -5.88 3.49
N ALA A 133 7.44 -5.18 2.51
CA ALA A 133 8.85 -5.32 2.13
C ALA A 133 9.78 -4.86 3.26
N PHE A 134 9.49 -3.73 3.93
CA PHE A 134 10.27 -3.26 5.08
C PHE A 134 10.31 -4.30 6.20
N ALA A 135 9.18 -4.95 6.48
CA ALA A 135 9.13 -6.01 7.48
C ALA A 135 10.00 -7.21 7.10
N LYS A 136 10.03 -7.59 5.81
CA LYS A 136 10.89 -8.66 5.30
C LYS A 136 12.36 -8.28 5.37
N PHE A 137 12.69 -7.04 5.01
CA PHE A 137 14.03 -6.48 5.12
C PHE A 137 14.56 -6.54 6.56
N CYS A 138 13.80 -6.01 7.52
CA CYS A 138 14.20 -6.01 8.93
C CYS A 138 14.33 -7.42 9.54
N LYS A 139 13.69 -8.43 8.93
CA LYS A 139 13.72 -9.82 9.37
C LYS A 139 14.88 -10.63 8.76
N ALA A 140 15.60 -10.08 7.78
CA ALA A 140 16.65 -10.80 7.05
C ALA A 140 17.70 -11.42 7.98
N ASN A 141 18.08 -10.69 9.04
CA ASN A 141 19.06 -11.12 10.04
C ASN A 141 18.45 -11.81 11.28
N GLY A 142 17.22 -12.32 11.17
CA GLY A 142 16.54 -13.05 12.23
C GLY A 142 15.31 -12.32 12.76
N GLN A 143 15.42 -11.71 13.94
CA GLN A 143 14.29 -11.07 14.61
C GLN A 143 14.30 -9.55 14.43
N ILE A 144 13.10 -8.99 14.22
CA ILE A 144 12.90 -7.55 14.16
C ILE A 144 13.08 -6.97 15.57
N LYS A 145 14.15 -6.19 15.75
CA LYS A 145 14.45 -5.46 16.99
C LYS A 145 13.65 -4.15 17.15
N ASN A 146 13.68 -3.57 18.35
CA ASN A 146 12.94 -2.35 18.68
C ASN A 146 13.42 -1.13 17.89
N GLU A 147 14.70 -1.08 17.53
CA GLU A 147 15.28 -0.01 16.72
C GLU A 147 14.63 0.04 15.34
N HIS A 148 14.42 -1.12 14.70
CA HIS A 148 13.67 -1.18 13.44
C HIS A 148 12.24 -0.66 13.58
N ILE A 149 11.56 -0.99 14.69
CA ILE A 149 10.20 -0.51 14.95
C ILE A 149 10.18 1.00 15.15
N SER A 150 11.18 1.53 15.87
CA SER A 150 11.35 2.98 16.06
C SER A 150 11.59 3.68 14.73
N THR A 151 12.49 3.16 13.89
CA THR A 151 12.76 3.73 12.56
C THR A 151 11.57 3.60 11.61
N ALA A 152 10.87 2.47 11.61
CA ALA A 152 9.64 2.32 10.82
C ALA A 152 8.55 3.29 11.27
N THR A 153 8.46 3.57 12.57
CA THR A 153 7.54 4.57 13.12
C THR A 153 7.93 5.98 12.71
N ASP A 154 9.22 6.32 12.77
CA ASP A 154 9.76 7.60 12.30
C ASP A 154 9.50 7.82 10.79
N ILE A 155 9.64 6.76 9.99
CA ILE A 155 9.29 6.79 8.56
C ILE A 155 7.81 7.13 8.37
N MET A 156 6.90 6.52 9.13
CA MET A 156 5.47 6.83 9.04
C MET A 156 5.17 8.26 9.48
N ASP A 157 5.71 8.68 10.62
CA ASP A 157 5.29 9.89 11.32
C ASP A 157 6.01 11.15 10.77
N ASN A 158 7.31 11.06 10.44
CA ASN A 158 8.13 12.21 10.07
C ASN A 158 8.54 12.21 8.59
N TYR A 159 8.83 11.06 7.98
CA TYR A 159 9.22 11.01 6.56
C TYR A 159 7.99 11.20 5.66
N TYR A 160 6.98 10.35 5.83
CA TYR A 160 5.75 10.44 5.05
C TYR A 160 4.70 11.38 5.65
N GLY A 161 4.80 11.71 6.95
CA GLY A 161 3.83 12.59 7.61
C GLY A 161 2.41 12.01 7.68
N PHE A 162 2.30 10.69 7.87
CA PHE A 162 1.01 10.00 7.81
C PHE A 162 0.02 10.46 8.88
N ASN A 163 -1.24 10.54 8.48
CA ASN A 163 -2.36 10.67 9.42
C ASN A 163 -2.59 9.35 10.20
N GLU A 164 -3.49 9.40 11.18
CA GLU A 164 -3.75 8.24 12.06
C GLU A 164 -4.25 6.99 11.30
N GLU A 165 -4.97 7.18 10.18
CA GLU A 165 -5.51 6.09 9.37
C GLU A 165 -4.40 5.36 8.59
N ASN A 166 -3.60 6.10 7.81
CA ASN A 166 -2.48 5.55 7.05
C ASN A 166 -1.43 4.94 7.97
N ARG A 167 -1.23 5.51 9.15
CA ARG A 167 -0.36 4.93 10.18
C ARG A 167 -0.87 3.57 10.66
N LYS A 168 -2.17 3.43 10.95
CA LYS A 168 -2.79 2.14 11.34
C LYS A 168 -2.67 1.10 10.22
N LEU A 169 -2.91 1.50 8.97
CA LEU A 169 -2.75 0.62 7.81
C LEU A 169 -1.29 0.18 7.63
N SER A 170 -0.33 1.09 7.73
CA SER A 170 1.10 0.79 7.62
C SER A 170 1.56 -0.20 8.68
N ILE A 171 1.13 -0.04 9.93
CA ILE A 171 1.42 -0.99 11.02
C ILE A 171 0.81 -2.37 10.74
N LYS A 172 -0.44 -2.40 10.24
CA LYS A 172 -1.12 -3.65 9.83
C LYS A 172 -0.32 -4.35 8.73
N TYR A 173 0.08 -3.62 7.69
CA TYR A 173 0.79 -4.16 6.53
C TYR A 173 2.21 -4.61 6.84
N PHE A 174 2.91 -3.89 7.71
CA PHE A 174 4.20 -4.33 8.23
C PHE A 174 4.08 -5.68 8.95
N ARG A 175 3.06 -5.85 9.82
CA ARG A 175 2.82 -7.13 10.50
C ARG A 175 2.47 -8.24 9.52
N MET A 176 1.62 -7.97 8.53
CA MET A 176 1.28 -8.94 7.48
C MET A 176 2.51 -9.37 6.68
N GLY A 177 3.39 -8.43 6.30
CA GLY A 177 4.64 -8.74 5.61
C GLY A 177 5.58 -9.60 6.46
N ARG A 178 5.72 -9.32 7.75
CA ARG A 178 6.56 -10.11 8.68
C ARG A 178 6.15 -11.60 8.71
N ASP A 179 4.85 -11.86 8.66
CA ASP A 179 4.25 -13.18 8.82
C ASP A 179 3.92 -13.87 7.48
N SER A 180 4.08 -13.17 6.36
CA SER A 180 3.88 -13.67 5.00
C SER A 180 4.93 -14.72 4.62
N ASP A 181 4.60 -15.64 3.71
CA ASP A 181 5.55 -16.58 3.09
C ASP A 181 6.32 -15.95 1.91
N LYS A 182 5.93 -14.76 1.45
CA LYS A 182 6.58 -14.06 0.33
C LYS A 182 7.97 -13.56 0.70
N THR A 183 8.87 -13.49 -0.28
CA THR A 183 10.23 -12.98 -0.05
C THR A 183 10.26 -11.45 -0.17
N PHE A 184 11.38 -10.83 0.21
CA PHE A 184 11.59 -9.40 -0.01
C PHE A 184 11.60 -9.05 -1.50
N GLU A 185 12.22 -9.93 -2.30
CA GLU A 185 12.34 -9.81 -3.74
C GLU A 185 10.96 -9.81 -4.42
N ASP A 186 10.03 -10.64 -3.97
CA ASP A 186 8.64 -10.67 -4.46
C ASP A 186 7.98 -9.29 -4.33
N TYR A 187 8.21 -8.58 -3.22
CA TYR A 187 7.63 -7.26 -3.00
C TYR A 187 8.32 -6.19 -3.84
N CYS A 188 9.64 -6.25 -4.04
CA CYS A 188 10.36 -5.34 -4.92
C CYS A 188 9.89 -5.46 -6.37
N MET A 189 9.70 -6.70 -6.86
CA MET A 189 9.18 -6.94 -8.20
C MET A 189 7.76 -6.39 -8.34
N LYS A 190 6.88 -6.65 -7.37
CA LYS A 190 5.52 -6.10 -7.37
C LYS A 190 5.50 -4.58 -7.35
N LEU A 191 6.36 -3.93 -6.56
CA LEU A 191 6.47 -2.48 -6.54
C LEU A 191 6.90 -1.95 -7.91
N ASN A 192 7.85 -2.62 -8.56
CA ASN A 192 8.25 -2.23 -9.90
C ASN A 192 7.12 -2.44 -10.93
N ASP A 193 6.31 -3.49 -10.81
CA ASP A 193 5.24 -3.82 -11.75
C ASP A 193 4.07 -2.81 -11.70
N ILE A 194 3.81 -2.23 -10.52
CA ILE A 194 2.72 -1.25 -10.35
C ILE A 194 3.13 0.19 -10.62
N CYS A 195 4.43 0.48 -10.74
CA CYS A 195 4.97 1.82 -10.95
C CYS A 195 5.58 1.96 -12.36
N ASP A 196 5.10 2.93 -13.14
CA ASP A 196 5.59 3.28 -14.48
C ASP A 196 6.80 4.21 -14.41
N ASP A 197 7.94 3.78 -14.98
CA ASP A 197 9.19 4.55 -15.03
C ASP A 197 9.06 5.90 -15.76
N LYS A 198 7.99 6.11 -16.53
CA LYS A 198 7.72 7.37 -17.24
C LYS A 198 7.03 8.42 -16.37
N LEU A 199 6.38 8.01 -15.28
CA LEU A 199 5.70 8.92 -14.38
C LEU A 199 6.69 9.43 -13.32
N GLU A 200 6.62 10.71 -13.01
CA GLU A 200 7.51 11.34 -12.02
C GLU A 200 7.19 10.84 -10.61
N ASP A 201 5.92 10.88 -10.22
CA ASP A 201 5.42 10.39 -8.93
C ASP A 201 5.84 8.93 -8.65
N ASP A 202 5.75 8.06 -9.66
CA ASP A 202 6.13 6.64 -9.53
C ASP A 202 7.65 6.47 -9.33
N ARG A 203 8.46 7.30 -9.97
CA ARG A 203 9.92 7.31 -9.74
C ARG A 203 10.24 7.81 -8.34
N GLU A 204 9.53 8.82 -7.84
CA GLU A 204 9.67 9.29 -6.47
C GLU A 204 9.32 8.19 -5.46
N ILE A 205 8.23 7.45 -5.67
CA ILE A 205 7.87 6.30 -4.82
C ILE A 205 8.99 5.26 -4.77
N LYS A 206 9.59 4.91 -5.91
CA LYS A 206 10.72 3.95 -5.98
C LYS A 206 11.96 4.48 -5.25
N ASN A 207 12.26 5.77 -5.41
CA ASN A 207 13.39 6.43 -4.74
C ASN A 207 13.19 6.47 -3.22
N ASP A 208 12.01 6.89 -2.76
CA ASP A 208 11.63 6.95 -1.35
C ASP A 208 11.69 5.58 -0.68
N PHE A 209 11.21 4.56 -1.39
CA PHE A 209 11.31 3.18 -0.94
C PHE A 209 12.76 2.78 -0.67
N LEU A 210 13.68 3.07 -1.59
CA LEU A 210 15.10 2.78 -1.41
C LEU A 210 15.70 3.59 -0.24
N ILE A 211 15.40 4.88 -0.14
CA ILE A 211 15.86 5.76 0.96
C ILE A 211 15.44 5.16 2.32
N CYS A 212 14.19 4.75 2.44
CA CYS A 212 13.67 4.14 3.66
C CYS A 212 14.35 2.81 3.99
N LEU A 213 14.70 1.99 2.99
CA LEU A 213 15.47 0.77 3.22
C LEU A 213 16.87 1.08 3.77
N TYR A 214 17.56 2.11 3.27
CA TYR A 214 18.85 2.52 3.82
C TYR A 214 18.72 2.97 5.28
N LYS A 215 17.69 3.76 5.62
CA LYS A 215 17.40 4.15 7.02
C LYS A 215 17.19 2.94 7.92
N LEU A 216 16.46 1.93 7.45
CA LEU A 216 16.23 0.69 8.19
C LEU A 216 17.53 -0.13 8.34
N ALA A 217 18.35 -0.18 7.30
CA ALA A 217 19.62 -0.92 7.31
C ALA A 217 20.61 -0.37 8.34
N THR A 218 20.65 0.94 8.54
CA THR A 218 21.59 1.60 9.45
C THR A 218 21.05 1.81 10.86
N CYS A 219 19.79 1.46 11.15
CA CYS A 219 19.19 1.73 12.46
C CYS A 219 19.89 0.97 13.61
N LEU A 220 20.60 -0.11 13.30
CA LEU A 220 21.40 -0.89 14.23
C LEU A 220 22.90 -0.54 14.20
N GLY A 221 23.27 0.56 13.52
CA GLY A 221 24.64 0.99 13.30
C GLY A 221 25.16 0.54 11.94
N LYS A 222 25.77 -0.65 11.87
CA LYS A 222 26.40 -1.15 10.63
C LYS A 222 25.48 -2.06 9.85
N THR A 223 25.40 -1.80 8.55
CA THR A 223 24.72 -2.67 7.58
C THR A 223 25.46 -4.00 7.46
N THR A 224 24.71 -5.10 7.51
CA THR A 224 25.22 -6.45 7.27
C THR A 224 25.38 -6.74 5.77
N TYR A 225 26.14 -7.78 5.44
CA TYR A 225 26.29 -8.23 4.04
C TYR A 225 24.95 -8.59 3.38
N GLU A 226 24.03 -9.23 4.11
CA GLU A 226 22.73 -9.62 3.56
C GLU A 226 21.84 -8.40 3.29
N GLU A 227 21.82 -7.41 4.20
CA GLU A 227 21.11 -6.15 3.98
C GLU A 227 21.70 -5.36 2.80
N GLU A 228 23.02 -5.30 2.68
CA GLU A 228 23.67 -4.65 1.53
C GLU A 228 23.32 -5.33 0.20
N LYS A 229 23.26 -6.67 0.20
CA LYS A 229 22.80 -7.44 -0.96
C LYS A 229 21.34 -7.15 -1.31
N MET A 230 20.46 -7.07 -0.32
CA MET A 230 19.04 -6.72 -0.52
C MET A 230 18.86 -5.29 -1.02
N LEU A 231 19.64 -4.32 -0.52
CA LEU A 231 19.66 -2.94 -1.00
C LEU A 231 20.10 -2.86 -2.46
N ASN A 232 21.18 -3.55 -2.83
CA ASN A 232 21.65 -3.59 -4.22
C ASN A 232 20.61 -4.29 -5.14
N TYR A 233 19.94 -5.33 -4.66
CA TYR A 233 18.85 -5.99 -5.40
C TYR A 233 17.67 -5.05 -5.65
N ALA A 234 17.18 -4.37 -4.60
CA ALA A 234 16.07 -3.44 -4.71
C ALA A 234 16.39 -2.30 -5.69
N ALA A 235 17.59 -1.71 -5.60
CA ALA A 235 18.04 -0.67 -6.50
C ALA A 235 18.07 -1.13 -7.97
N ALA A 236 18.50 -2.37 -8.24
CA ALA A 236 18.54 -2.93 -9.58
C ALA A 236 17.13 -3.22 -10.14
N ILE A 237 16.25 -3.85 -9.36
CA ILE A 237 14.89 -4.19 -9.80
C ILE A 237 14.03 -2.95 -10.03
N LEU A 238 14.17 -1.94 -9.16
CA LEU A 238 13.42 -0.69 -9.26
C LEU A 238 14.04 0.30 -10.26
N LYS A 239 15.15 -0.09 -10.90
CA LYS A 239 15.88 0.70 -11.91
C LYS A 239 16.26 2.10 -11.40
N ILE A 240 16.70 2.18 -10.15
CA ILE A 240 17.09 3.44 -9.52
C ILE A 240 18.34 3.98 -10.19
N GLU A 241 18.37 5.31 -10.38
CA GLU A 241 19.52 5.96 -11.00
C GLU A 241 20.80 5.79 -10.16
N PRO A 242 21.96 5.50 -10.80
CA PRO A 242 23.22 5.29 -10.09
C PRO A 242 23.64 6.45 -9.18
N TYR A 243 23.29 7.68 -9.55
CA TYR A 243 23.59 8.87 -8.75
C TYR A 243 22.96 8.80 -7.35
N LEU A 244 21.66 8.44 -7.27
CA LEU A 244 20.97 8.31 -5.98
C LEU A 244 21.57 7.16 -5.16
N ILE A 245 21.88 6.04 -5.79
CA ILE A 245 22.50 4.88 -5.11
C ILE A 245 23.83 5.29 -4.47
N ASN A 246 24.69 5.98 -5.21
CA ASN A 246 25.99 6.42 -4.71
C ASN A 246 25.83 7.43 -3.57
N LYS A 247 24.92 8.41 -3.71
CA LYS A 247 24.61 9.37 -2.64
C LYS A 247 24.16 8.65 -1.36
N LEU A 248 23.27 7.66 -1.46
CA LEU A 248 22.79 6.91 -0.30
C LEU A 248 23.88 6.04 0.33
N LYS A 249 24.77 5.46 -0.48
CA LYS A 249 25.94 4.74 0.03
C LYS A 249 26.85 5.69 0.82
N GLU A 250 27.13 6.88 0.30
CA GLU A 250 27.93 7.89 1.01
C GLU A 250 27.27 8.30 2.33
N GLU A 251 25.98 8.60 2.31
CA GLU A 251 25.22 9.12 3.45
C GLU A 251 25.03 8.08 4.56
N TYR A 252 24.68 6.84 4.20
CA TYR A 252 24.26 5.80 5.16
C TYR A 252 25.33 4.72 5.41
N ILE A 253 26.17 4.38 4.43
CA ILE A 253 27.13 3.27 4.54
C ILE A 253 28.57 3.76 4.78
N GLU A 254 29.04 4.74 4.00
CA GLU A 254 30.44 5.17 3.99
C GLU A 254 30.78 6.18 5.09
N ASN A 255 29.77 6.72 5.79
CA ASN A 255 29.98 7.55 6.97
C ASN A 255 30.50 6.80 8.21
N SER A 256 30.73 5.48 8.12
CA SER A 256 31.54 4.76 9.09
C SER A 256 32.93 4.46 8.52
N LEU A 257 33.89 5.35 8.77
CA LEU A 257 35.32 5.06 8.58
C LEU A 257 35.71 3.70 9.19
N ASP A 258 35.01 3.30 10.25
CA ASP A 258 35.13 2.01 10.92
C ASP A 258 34.99 0.80 9.97
N LYS A 259 34.24 0.89 8.85
CA LYS A 259 34.17 -0.17 7.83
C LYS A 259 35.53 -0.39 7.18
N TYR A 260 36.24 0.68 6.84
CA TYR A 260 37.57 0.57 6.23
C TYR A 260 38.58 -0.03 7.21
N TYR A 261 38.52 0.38 8.48
CA TYR A 261 39.35 -0.20 9.54
C TYR A 261 39.06 -1.70 9.70
N GLU A 262 37.79 -2.13 9.66
CA GLU A 262 37.40 -3.54 9.70
C GLU A 262 37.87 -4.35 8.47
N ILE A 263 37.80 -3.78 7.26
CA ILE A 263 38.31 -4.43 6.04
C ILE A 263 39.80 -4.77 6.19
N LEU A 264 40.56 -3.90 6.84
CA LEU A 264 41.97 -4.13 7.18
C LEU A 264 42.18 -4.90 8.48
N GLY A 265 41.13 -5.29 9.22
CA GLY A 265 41.24 -5.95 10.52
C GLY A 265 41.89 -5.07 11.61
N CYS A 266 41.81 -3.75 11.46
CA CYS A 266 42.34 -2.74 12.36
C CYS A 266 41.21 -2.04 13.14
N LYS A 267 41.58 -1.25 14.15
CA LYS A 267 40.69 -0.38 14.90
C LYS A 267 41.03 1.09 14.65
N ARG A 268 40.03 1.95 14.80
CA ARG A 268 40.21 3.40 14.80
C ARG A 268 41.08 3.79 16.01
N GLY A 269 42.28 4.32 15.76
CA GLY A 269 43.30 4.60 16.78
C GLY A 269 44.51 3.65 16.76
N ASP A 270 44.51 2.60 15.93
CA ASP A 270 45.72 1.83 15.66
C ASP A 270 46.79 2.71 15.00
N SER A 271 48.05 2.45 15.32
CA SER A 271 49.15 3.23 14.73
C SER A 271 49.30 2.96 13.24
N ILE A 272 49.78 3.95 12.49
CA ILE A 272 49.98 3.84 11.04
C ILE A 272 50.87 2.66 10.64
N SER A 273 51.78 2.23 11.53
CA SER A 273 52.62 1.06 11.30
C SER A 273 51.83 -0.26 11.35
N ILE A 274 50.85 -0.36 12.26
CA ILE A 274 49.93 -1.52 12.36
C ILE A 274 49.04 -1.59 11.11
N ILE A 275 48.45 -0.46 10.72
CA ILE A 275 47.57 -0.35 9.55
C ILE A 275 48.32 -0.73 8.26
N LYS A 276 49.53 -0.17 8.05
CA LYS A 276 50.39 -0.52 6.90
C LYS A 276 50.83 -1.98 6.91
N SER A 277 51.02 -2.58 8.09
CA SER A 277 51.36 -3.99 8.21
C SER A 277 50.19 -4.88 7.78
N SER A 278 48.99 -4.60 8.28
CA SER A 278 47.79 -5.37 7.95
C SER A 278 47.41 -5.25 6.47
N TYR A 279 47.44 -4.03 5.93
CA TYR A 279 47.24 -3.79 4.49
C TYR A 279 48.20 -4.63 3.64
N ARG A 280 49.51 -4.57 3.91
CA ARG A 280 50.50 -5.36 3.15
C ARG A 280 50.25 -6.85 3.25
N LYS A 281 49.81 -7.33 4.42
CA LYS A 281 49.48 -8.75 4.62
C LYS A 281 48.32 -9.18 3.72
N ILE A 282 47.20 -8.45 3.76
CA ILE A 282 45.99 -8.81 3.00
C ILE A 282 46.24 -8.65 1.49
N VAL A 283 46.91 -7.58 1.06
CA VAL A 283 47.33 -7.38 -0.34
C VAL A 283 48.17 -8.56 -0.83
N ASN A 284 49.13 -9.02 -0.02
CA ASN A 284 49.99 -10.14 -0.36
C ASN A 284 49.26 -11.49 -0.37
N GLU A 285 48.13 -11.61 0.31
CA GLU A 285 47.25 -12.79 0.30
C GLU A 285 46.31 -12.78 -0.92
N CYS A 286 45.80 -11.61 -1.31
CA CYS A 286 44.83 -11.45 -2.40
C CYS A 286 45.44 -10.98 -3.74
N HIS A 287 46.77 -10.84 -3.84
CA HIS A 287 47.41 -10.30 -5.04
C HIS A 287 47.09 -11.14 -6.29
N PRO A 288 46.62 -10.55 -7.40
CA PRO A 288 46.25 -11.28 -8.61
C PRO A 288 47.32 -12.27 -9.09
N ASP A 289 48.59 -11.85 -9.14
CA ASP A 289 49.72 -12.71 -9.54
C ASP A 289 49.90 -13.97 -8.67
N LYS A 290 49.62 -13.86 -7.37
CA LYS A 290 49.74 -15.00 -6.43
C LYS A 290 48.58 -15.98 -6.51
N ILE A 291 47.44 -15.52 -7.01
CA ILE A 291 46.23 -16.32 -7.18
C ILE A 291 46.25 -17.00 -8.55
N LEU A 292 46.71 -16.28 -9.59
CA LEU A 292 46.90 -16.81 -10.94
C LEU A 292 47.96 -17.92 -11.01
N SER A 293 49.02 -17.83 -10.19
CA SER A 293 50.06 -18.87 -10.11
C SER A 293 49.62 -20.18 -9.46
N LYS A 294 48.42 -20.24 -8.88
CA LYS A 294 47.90 -21.43 -8.17
C LYS A 294 46.91 -22.28 -8.96
N ASN A 295 46.67 -21.99 -10.26
CA ASN A 295 45.69 -22.70 -11.10
C ASN A 295 44.31 -22.86 -10.42
N LEU A 296 43.84 -21.79 -9.78
CA LEU A 296 42.58 -21.79 -9.04
C LEU A 296 41.39 -21.59 -10.00
N PRO A 297 40.21 -22.15 -9.68
CA PRO A 297 38.97 -21.87 -10.40
C PRO A 297 38.70 -20.37 -10.58
N GLU A 298 38.14 -19.99 -11.73
CA GLU A 298 37.92 -18.60 -12.14
C GLU A 298 37.13 -17.77 -11.11
N TYR A 299 36.16 -18.38 -10.42
CA TYR A 299 35.39 -17.71 -9.37
C TYR A 299 36.27 -17.30 -8.16
N LEU A 300 37.32 -18.05 -7.81
CA LEU A 300 38.26 -17.69 -6.74
C LEU A 300 39.22 -16.58 -7.16
N VAL A 301 39.56 -16.53 -8.45
CA VAL A 301 40.35 -15.44 -9.04
C VAL A 301 39.56 -14.14 -9.00
N ASN A 302 38.29 -14.19 -9.39
CA ASN A 302 37.38 -13.04 -9.35
C ASN A 302 37.14 -12.56 -7.90
N TYR A 303 36.88 -13.48 -6.97
CA TYR A 303 36.76 -13.16 -5.55
C TYR A 303 38.02 -12.47 -5.00
N SER A 304 39.21 -12.99 -5.32
CA SER A 304 40.47 -12.40 -4.84
C SER A 304 40.72 -11.02 -5.43
N THR A 305 40.33 -10.80 -6.69
CA THR A 305 40.46 -9.51 -7.39
C THR A 305 39.50 -8.47 -6.81
N GLN A 306 38.26 -8.87 -6.51
CA GLN A 306 37.30 -8.01 -5.83
C GLN A 306 37.80 -7.64 -4.43
N ARG A 307 38.26 -8.63 -3.67
CA ARG A 307 38.85 -8.43 -2.34
C ARG A 307 40.06 -7.50 -2.37
N PHE A 308 40.91 -7.61 -3.39
CA PHE A 308 42.06 -6.71 -3.58
C PHE A 308 41.63 -5.25 -3.76
N ARG A 309 40.59 -5.00 -4.58
CA ARG A 309 40.06 -3.64 -4.79
C ARG A 309 39.49 -3.06 -3.50
N GLU A 310 38.70 -3.84 -2.76
CA GLU A 310 38.13 -3.42 -1.46
C GLU A 310 39.22 -3.03 -0.46
N VAL A 311 40.33 -3.79 -0.41
CA VAL A 311 41.46 -3.54 0.50
C VAL A 311 42.25 -2.30 0.11
N GLN A 312 42.42 -2.06 -1.19
CA GLN A 312 43.06 -0.86 -1.72
C GLN A 312 42.26 0.39 -1.35
N GLU A 313 40.96 0.36 -1.64
CA GLU A 313 40.03 1.45 -1.35
C GLU A 313 39.98 1.75 0.16
N ALA A 314 39.90 0.72 0.99
CA ALA A 314 39.92 0.88 2.45
C ALA A 314 41.18 1.57 2.95
N TYR A 315 42.36 1.19 2.43
CA TYR A 315 43.61 1.81 2.83
C TYR A 315 43.71 3.28 2.39
N GLU A 316 43.24 3.62 1.19
CA GLU A 316 43.22 5.01 0.71
C GLU A 316 42.32 5.89 1.58
N LYS A 317 41.12 5.40 1.93
CA LYS A 317 40.17 6.13 2.79
C LYS A 317 40.71 6.31 4.21
N ILE A 318 41.35 5.30 4.79
CA ILE A 318 42.01 5.42 6.11
C ILE A 318 43.18 6.41 6.06
N LYS A 319 43.96 6.40 4.97
CA LYS A 319 45.09 7.33 4.83
C LYS A 319 44.63 8.79 4.85
N LEU A 320 43.51 9.10 4.18
CA LEU A 320 42.91 10.44 4.19
C LEU A 320 42.42 10.84 5.59
N ASP A 321 41.84 9.92 6.38
CA ASP A 321 41.43 10.15 7.78
C ASP A 321 42.61 10.42 8.72
N LEU A 322 43.79 9.83 8.46
CA LEU A 322 45.00 10.09 9.24
C LEU A 322 45.73 11.39 8.85
N GLU A 323 45.43 11.96 7.69
CA GLU A 323 46.02 13.20 7.16
C GLU A 323 45.13 14.44 7.42
N ALA A 324 43.87 14.24 7.80
CA ALA A 324 42.88 15.27 8.15
C ALA A 324 42.98 15.71 9.63
#